data_AF-A0A5C6BV60-F1
#
_entry.id   AF-A0A5C6BV60-F1
#
_cell.length_a   1.000
_cell.length_b   1.000
_cell.length_c   1.000
_cell.angle_alpha   90.00
_cell.angle_beta   90.00
_cell.angle_gamma   90.00
#
_symmetry.space_group_name_H-M   'P 1'
#
loop_
_entity.id
_entity.type
_entity.pdbx_description
1 polymer ?
#
loop_
_entity_poly.entity_id
_entity_poly.type
_entity_poly.pdbx_seq_one_letter_code
_entity_poly.pdbx_strand_id
1 'polypeptide(L)'
;MRRIGNLPGENQANRFCDFLQTQSIDAKASSTDESAAPASTPHDIWIRHEQDVERARELFGEFVANPSAKEYDVSAEAARQRKQRSQEIAQKLAAQKKAQMQLRRNSGAGLGGPGQSPASIPVTIGFVVLATVIGFITNFGRPRPNDMTAVRVMNALSCVDEMTYQTTGDLTASIKQGEVWRIFTPMLLHGSMMHLAFNMLNLVFLGGVVERIHGRWFFLFLFLVCGGIGTLTQILMPYSWGGGPVIGASGGVLGIFGFIWIRPKFQPGYPVEIPPIGVMYMLGFLVLCFTPMMPNIANGAHIGGLLTGMLIAVTAPKTL
;
A
#
# COMPACT_ATOMS: atom_id res chain seq x y z
N MET A 1 14.27 -1.57 -20.03
CA MET A 1 14.13 -2.33 -21.29
C MET A 1 15.53 -2.71 -21.76
N ARG A 2 15.71 -3.92 -22.29
CA ARG A 2 16.99 -4.39 -22.85
C ARG A 2 16.85 -4.67 -24.34
N ARG A 3 17.79 -4.17 -25.13
CA ARG A 3 17.90 -4.48 -26.56
C ARG A 3 18.47 -5.88 -26.74
N ILE A 4 17.80 -6.71 -27.53
CA ILE A 4 18.24 -8.09 -27.81
C ILE A 4 18.82 -8.27 -29.21
N GLY A 5 18.41 -7.45 -30.18
CA GLY A 5 18.88 -7.49 -31.56
C GLY A 5 18.08 -6.54 -32.45
N ASN A 6 18.32 -6.61 -33.76
CA ASN A 6 17.57 -5.88 -34.78
C ASN A 6 17.06 -6.80 -35.89
N LEU A 7 15.94 -6.43 -36.50
CA LEU A 7 15.35 -7.14 -37.64
C LEU A 7 15.25 -6.20 -38.85
N PRO A 8 15.44 -6.70 -40.09
CA PRO A 8 15.64 -5.87 -41.28
C PRO A 8 14.39 -5.13 -41.78
N GLY A 9 13.22 -5.32 -41.16
CA GLY A 9 12.00 -4.61 -41.54
C GLY A 9 10.87 -4.74 -40.51
N GLU A 10 9.94 -3.80 -40.58
CA GLU A 10 8.83 -3.66 -39.63
C GLU A 10 7.95 -4.93 -39.55
N ASN A 11 7.69 -5.58 -40.68
CA ASN A 11 6.86 -6.79 -40.72
C ASN A 11 7.48 -7.96 -39.93
N GLN A 12 8.80 -8.17 -40.05
CA GLN A 12 9.47 -9.21 -39.28
C GLN A 12 9.53 -8.85 -37.79
N ALA A 13 9.78 -7.57 -37.48
CA ALA A 13 9.78 -7.08 -36.11
C ALA A 13 8.43 -7.25 -35.42
N ASN A 14 7.34 -6.86 -36.08
CA ASN A 14 5.98 -7.02 -35.57
C ASN A 14 5.59 -8.50 -35.44
N ARG A 15 5.94 -9.34 -36.42
CA ARG A 15 5.71 -10.80 -36.36
C ARG A 15 6.40 -11.43 -35.16
N PHE A 16 7.65 -11.06 -34.91
CA PHE A 16 8.38 -11.55 -33.74
C PHE A 16 7.83 -10.99 -32.42
N CYS A 17 7.47 -9.70 -32.36
CA CYS A 17 6.82 -9.13 -31.18
C CYS A 17 5.45 -9.77 -30.87
N ASP A 18 4.65 -10.09 -31.90
CA ASP A 18 3.40 -10.82 -31.75
C ASP A 18 3.63 -12.22 -31.18
N PHE A 19 4.65 -12.93 -31.65
CA PHE A 19 5.06 -14.22 -31.10
C PHE A 19 5.55 -14.12 -29.65
N LEU A 20 6.42 -13.16 -29.33
CA LEU A 20 6.84 -12.93 -27.96
C LEU A 20 5.65 -12.64 -27.04
N GLN A 21 4.66 -11.91 -27.53
CA GLN A 21 3.45 -11.64 -26.77
C GLN A 21 2.67 -12.93 -26.46
N THR A 22 2.54 -13.89 -27.39
CA THR A 22 1.87 -15.18 -27.09
C THR A 22 2.66 -16.02 -26.08
N GLN A 23 3.98 -15.81 -26.00
CA GLN A 23 4.85 -16.36 -24.95
C GLN A 23 4.81 -15.55 -23.64
N SER A 24 3.91 -14.58 -23.50
CA SER A 24 3.81 -13.68 -22.35
C SER A 24 5.04 -12.79 -22.11
N ILE A 25 5.84 -12.54 -23.15
CA ILE A 25 7.01 -11.65 -23.13
C ILE A 25 6.61 -10.28 -23.68
N ASP A 26 6.75 -9.23 -22.87
CA ASP A 26 6.46 -7.84 -23.27
C ASP A 26 7.63 -7.26 -24.06
N ALA A 27 7.43 -7.11 -25.37
CA ALA A 27 8.41 -6.63 -26.32
C ALA A 27 7.90 -5.42 -27.11
N LYS A 28 8.84 -4.56 -27.52
CA LYS A 28 8.57 -3.41 -28.38
C LYS A 28 9.60 -3.32 -29.50
N ALA A 29 9.13 -3.13 -30.73
CA ALA A 29 9.96 -2.75 -31.85
C ALA A 29 10.13 -1.22 -31.94
N SER A 30 11.32 -0.75 -32.27
CA SER A 30 11.59 0.67 -32.56
C SER A 30 12.51 0.80 -33.78
N SER A 31 12.23 1.73 -34.69
CA SER A 31 13.09 2.02 -35.83
C SER A 31 14.47 2.52 -35.38
N THR A 32 15.55 1.99 -35.99
CA THR A 32 16.92 2.45 -35.70
C THR A 32 17.29 3.74 -36.42
N ASP A 33 16.56 4.12 -37.46
CA ASP A 33 16.82 5.32 -38.26
C ASP A 33 15.51 5.86 -38.85
N GLU A 34 15.06 7.04 -38.42
CA GLU A 34 13.82 7.67 -38.92
C GLU A 34 13.98 8.23 -40.35
N SER A 35 15.19 8.26 -40.90
CA SER A 35 15.50 8.85 -42.21
C SER A 35 15.50 7.86 -43.38
N ALA A 36 15.43 6.55 -43.12
CA ALA A 36 15.46 5.49 -44.13
C ALA A 36 14.06 5.10 -44.64
N ALA A 37 13.97 4.58 -45.87
CA ALA A 37 12.70 4.17 -46.48
C ALA A 37 11.99 3.07 -45.63
N PRO A 38 10.66 3.16 -45.40
CA PRO A 38 9.94 2.38 -44.38
C PRO A 38 10.14 0.86 -44.45
N ALA A 39 10.30 0.31 -45.66
CA ALA A 39 10.36 -1.13 -45.89
C ALA A 39 11.73 -1.77 -45.53
N SER A 40 12.79 -0.96 -45.44
CA SER A 40 14.17 -1.45 -45.23
C SER A 40 14.81 -0.94 -43.93
N THR A 41 14.06 -0.21 -43.11
CA THR A 41 14.57 0.33 -41.85
C THR A 41 14.72 -0.80 -40.83
N PRO A 42 15.93 -1.03 -40.28
CA PRO A 42 16.10 -2.00 -39.21
C PRO A 42 15.31 -1.58 -37.98
N HIS A 43 14.74 -2.56 -37.29
CA HIS A 43 13.96 -2.34 -36.07
C HIS A 43 14.64 -3.05 -34.91
N ASP A 44 15.00 -2.30 -33.88
CA ASP A 44 15.49 -2.82 -32.63
C ASP A 44 14.35 -3.46 -31.83
N ILE A 45 14.60 -4.65 -31.32
CA ILE A 45 13.68 -5.36 -30.43
C ILE A 45 14.11 -5.13 -28.98
N TRP A 46 13.20 -4.55 -28.21
CA TRP A 46 13.38 -4.21 -26.80
C TRP A 46 12.48 -5.06 -25.92
N ILE A 47 13.05 -5.70 -24.92
CA ILE A 47 12.32 -6.49 -23.92
C ILE A 47 12.12 -5.65 -22.67
N ARG A 48 10.90 -5.66 -22.13
CA ARG A 48 10.54 -4.83 -20.98
C ARG A 48 11.17 -5.33 -19.68
N HIS A 49 11.05 -6.62 -19.40
CA HIS A 49 11.43 -7.24 -18.13
C HIS A 49 12.77 -7.99 -18.26
N GLU A 50 13.69 -7.79 -17.31
CA GLU A 50 15.04 -8.38 -17.34
C GLU A 50 15.00 -9.92 -17.35
N GLN A 51 14.08 -10.51 -16.59
CA GLN A 51 13.91 -11.95 -16.48
C GLN A 51 13.56 -12.65 -17.81
N ASP A 52 12.99 -11.92 -18.77
CA ASP A 52 12.58 -12.46 -20.06
C ASP A 52 13.69 -12.33 -21.11
N VAL A 53 14.79 -11.63 -20.81
CA VAL A 53 15.81 -11.24 -21.79
C VAL A 53 16.57 -12.45 -22.33
N GLU A 54 16.99 -13.37 -21.48
CA GLU A 54 17.74 -14.56 -21.91
C GLU A 54 16.86 -15.44 -22.80
N ARG A 55 15.64 -15.74 -22.35
CA ARG A 55 14.66 -16.51 -23.13
C ARG A 55 14.33 -15.83 -24.46
N ALA A 56 14.16 -14.50 -24.46
CA ALA A 56 13.88 -13.76 -25.69
C ALA A 56 15.09 -13.76 -26.65
N ARG A 57 16.34 -13.82 -26.17
CA ARG A 57 17.52 -13.96 -27.03
C ARG A 57 17.58 -15.32 -27.70
N GLU A 58 17.24 -16.40 -26.99
CA GLU A 58 17.13 -17.74 -27.58
C GLU A 58 16.09 -17.77 -28.70
N LEU A 59 14.87 -17.32 -28.39
CA LEU A 59 13.77 -17.23 -29.36
C LEU A 59 14.09 -16.32 -30.54
N PHE A 60 14.85 -15.24 -30.30
CA PHE A 60 15.31 -14.35 -31.37
C PHE A 60 16.29 -15.05 -32.31
N GLY A 61 17.21 -15.86 -31.78
CA GLY A 61 18.12 -16.68 -32.60
C GLY A 61 17.36 -17.69 -33.47
N GLU A 62 16.37 -18.38 -32.88
CA GLU A 62 15.48 -19.31 -33.60
C GLU A 62 14.68 -18.61 -34.70
N PHE A 63 14.12 -17.44 -34.39
CA PHE A 63 13.37 -16.63 -35.35
C PHE A 63 14.24 -16.16 -36.52
N VAL A 64 15.46 -15.67 -36.25
CA VAL A 64 16.38 -15.22 -37.31
C VAL A 64 16.78 -16.37 -38.23
N ALA A 65 16.91 -17.58 -37.70
CA ALA A 65 17.22 -18.77 -38.50
C ALA A 65 16.08 -19.16 -39.46
N ASN A 66 14.81 -18.97 -39.06
CA ASN A 66 13.66 -19.28 -39.91
C ASN A 66 12.45 -18.34 -39.67
N PRO A 67 12.50 -17.08 -40.14
CA PRO A 67 11.51 -16.06 -39.78
C PRO A 67 10.11 -16.33 -40.39
N SER A 68 10.05 -17.16 -41.42
CA SER A 68 8.83 -17.51 -42.15
C SER A 68 8.14 -18.76 -41.58
N ALA A 69 8.63 -19.35 -40.50
CA ALA A 69 8.01 -20.52 -39.88
C ALA A 69 6.56 -20.22 -39.45
N LYS A 70 5.70 -21.23 -39.56
CA LYS A 70 4.26 -21.11 -39.25
C LYS A 70 3.98 -20.79 -37.78
N GLU A 71 4.87 -21.19 -36.87
CA GLU A 71 4.79 -20.89 -35.42
C GLU A 71 4.81 -19.39 -35.11
N TYR A 72 5.36 -18.55 -36.00
CA TYR A 72 5.38 -17.10 -35.87
C TYR A 72 4.17 -16.42 -36.52
N ASP A 73 3.29 -17.17 -37.18
CA ASP A 73 2.06 -16.64 -37.80
C ASP A 73 0.92 -16.53 -36.77
N VAL A 74 1.16 -15.76 -35.71
CA VAL A 74 0.26 -15.62 -34.55
C VAL A 74 -0.34 -14.23 -34.41
N SER A 75 -0.25 -13.41 -35.46
CA SER A 75 -0.73 -12.01 -35.46
C SER A 75 -2.20 -11.89 -35.06
N ALA A 76 -3.05 -12.80 -35.55
CA ALA A 76 -4.47 -12.85 -35.21
C ALA A 76 -4.70 -13.21 -33.73
N GLU A 77 -3.89 -14.13 -33.18
CA GLU A 77 -3.96 -14.51 -31.77
C GLU A 77 -3.48 -13.37 -30.87
N ALA A 78 -2.31 -12.79 -31.16
CA ALA A 78 -1.76 -11.65 -30.45
C ALA A 78 -2.72 -10.46 -30.46
N ALA A 79 -3.36 -10.17 -31.61
CA ALA A 79 -4.39 -9.14 -31.72
C ALA A 79 -5.64 -9.44 -30.85
N ARG A 80 -6.10 -10.70 -30.79
CA ARG A 80 -7.19 -11.10 -29.90
C ARG A 80 -6.82 -10.90 -28.43
N GLN A 81 -5.62 -11.32 -28.02
CA GLN A 81 -5.13 -11.13 -26.65
C GLN A 81 -5.01 -9.64 -26.29
N ARG A 82 -4.48 -8.80 -27.19
CA ARG A 82 -4.43 -7.33 -27.00
C ARG A 82 -5.82 -6.74 -26.81
N LYS A 83 -6.78 -7.13 -27.64
CA LYS A 83 -8.16 -6.65 -27.58
C LYS A 83 -8.87 -7.11 -26.31
N GLN A 84 -8.70 -8.35 -25.89
CA GLN A 84 -9.25 -8.85 -24.63
C GLN A 84 -8.68 -8.07 -23.44
N ARG A 85 -7.34 -7.92 -23.37
CA ARG A 85 -6.68 -7.17 -22.29
C ARG A 85 -7.12 -5.70 -22.24
N SER A 86 -7.26 -5.04 -23.40
CA SER A 86 -7.72 -3.65 -23.44
C SER A 86 -9.19 -3.51 -23.03
N GLN A 87 -10.04 -4.46 -23.41
CA GLN A 87 -11.44 -4.52 -22.97
C GLN A 87 -11.56 -4.77 -21.46
N GLU A 88 -10.76 -5.68 -20.89
CA GLU A 88 -10.72 -5.94 -19.45
C GLU A 88 -10.30 -4.69 -18.66
N ILE A 89 -9.24 -4.01 -19.10
CA ILE A 89 -8.77 -2.76 -18.48
C ILE A 89 -9.86 -1.69 -18.57
N ALA A 90 -10.49 -1.52 -19.74
CA ALA A 90 -11.56 -0.55 -19.93
C ALA A 90 -12.78 -0.85 -19.05
N GLN A 91 -13.17 -2.12 -18.93
CA GLN A 91 -14.26 -2.56 -18.04
C GLN A 91 -13.94 -2.29 -16.57
N LYS A 92 -12.72 -2.60 -16.11
CA LYS A 92 -12.27 -2.30 -14.74
C LYS A 92 -12.32 -0.81 -14.45
N LEU A 93 -11.78 0.02 -15.34
CA LEU A 93 -11.79 1.49 -15.20
C LEU A 93 -13.22 2.05 -15.21
N ALA A 94 -14.10 1.53 -16.07
CA ALA A 94 -15.50 1.95 -16.11
C ALA A 94 -16.24 1.58 -14.81
N ALA A 95 -16.01 0.39 -14.27
CA ALA A 95 -16.57 -0.05 -12.99
C ALA A 95 -16.07 0.82 -11.82
N GLN A 96 -14.76 1.10 -11.77
CA GLN A 96 -14.16 2.01 -10.78
C GLN A 96 -14.77 3.42 -10.87
N LYS A 97 -14.86 3.99 -12.08
CA LYS A 97 -15.43 5.32 -12.30
C LYS A 97 -16.90 5.40 -11.88
N LYS A 98 -17.68 4.35 -12.16
CA LYS A 98 -19.08 4.24 -11.71
C LYS A 98 -19.19 4.20 -10.19
N ALA A 99 -18.37 3.39 -9.53
CA ALA A 99 -18.33 3.30 -8.07
C ALA A 99 -17.91 4.63 -7.42
N GLN A 100 -16.89 5.30 -7.97
CA GLN A 100 -16.48 6.64 -7.53
C GLN A 100 -17.60 7.69 -7.70
N MET A 101 -18.32 7.66 -8.82
CA MET A 101 -19.42 8.58 -9.05
C MET A 101 -20.57 8.36 -8.07
N GLN A 102 -20.91 7.09 -7.78
CA GLN A 102 -21.91 6.73 -6.77
C GLN A 102 -21.48 7.21 -5.37
N LEU A 103 -20.21 7.01 -5.00
CA LEU A 103 -19.66 7.54 -3.77
C LEU A 103 -19.78 9.05 -3.72
N ARG A 104 -19.33 9.78 -4.74
CA ARG A 104 -19.43 11.26 -4.78
C ARG A 104 -20.86 11.74 -4.64
N ARG A 105 -21.82 11.06 -5.27
CA ARG A 105 -23.25 11.38 -5.17
C ARG A 105 -23.78 11.16 -3.74
N ASN A 106 -23.44 10.04 -3.13
CA ASN A 106 -23.85 9.73 -1.75
C ASN A 106 -23.09 10.57 -0.70
N SER A 107 -21.88 11.01 -1.05
CA SER A 107 -20.98 11.81 -0.23
C SER A 107 -21.21 13.32 -0.34
N GLY A 108 -22.18 13.78 -1.16
CA GLY A 108 -22.40 15.20 -1.42
C GLY A 108 -21.21 15.91 -2.10
N ALA A 109 -20.24 15.17 -2.65
CA ALA A 109 -18.99 15.70 -3.20
C ALA A 109 -19.12 16.15 -4.68
N GLY A 110 -20.16 16.95 -4.94
CA GLY A 110 -20.27 17.81 -6.11
C GLY A 110 -19.62 19.16 -5.82
N LEU A 111 -18.82 19.67 -6.75
CA LEU A 111 -18.29 21.03 -6.65
C LEU A 111 -19.45 22.05 -6.59
N GLY A 112 -19.48 22.90 -5.56
CA GLY A 112 -19.95 24.28 -5.70
C GLY A 112 -21.40 24.64 -5.35
N GLY A 113 -21.91 24.27 -4.17
CA GLY A 113 -23.12 24.87 -3.59
C GLY A 113 -22.87 25.40 -2.18
N PRO A 114 -23.24 26.64 -1.83
CA PRO A 114 -23.15 27.12 -0.46
C PRO A 114 -24.12 26.33 0.42
N GLY A 115 -23.59 25.52 1.35
CA GLY A 115 -24.38 24.84 2.38
C GLY A 115 -24.34 23.31 2.41
N GLN A 116 -23.58 22.63 1.54
CA GLN A 116 -23.42 21.16 1.61
C GLN A 116 -22.08 20.77 2.26
N SER A 117 -22.15 20.12 3.42
CA SER A 117 -20.98 19.60 4.13
C SER A 117 -20.32 18.47 3.31
N PRO A 118 -19.01 18.53 3.02
CA PRO A 118 -18.31 17.39 2.39
C PRO A 118 -18.49 16.14 3.24
N ALA A 119 -18.61 14.95 2.63
CA ALA A 119 -18.67 13.68 3.35
C ALA A 119 -17.64 13.65 4.49
N SER A 120 -18.17 13.76 5.70
CA SER A 120 -17.39 14.02 6.90
C SER A 120 -16.58 12.78 7.25
N ILE A 121 -15.34 12.99 7.68
CA ILE A 121 -14.45 11.96 8.25
C ILE A 121 -14.29 12.19 9.77
N PRO A 122 -15.40 12.19 10.55
CA PRO A 122 -15.42 12.68 11.91
C PRO A 122 -14.55 11.85 12.85
N VAL A 123 -14.46 10.52 12.65
CA VAL A 123 -13.64 9.66 13.52
C VAL A 123 -12.16 9.87 13.21
N THR A 124 -11.79 10.00 11.93
CA THR A 124 -10.43 10.35 11.52
C THR A 124 -10.00 11.69 12.14
N ILE A 125 -10.83 12.73 11.99
CA ILE A 125 -10.53 14.06 12.54
C ILE A 125 -10.50 14.05 14.07
N GLY A 126 -11.46 13.37 14.71
CA GLY A 126 -11.51 13.22 16.16
C GLY A 126 -10.23 12.57 16.71
N PHE A 127 -9.75 11.51 16.05
CA PHE A 127 -8.49 10.87 16.43
C PHE A 127 -7.29 11.79 16.22
N VAL A 128 -7.22 12.51 15.10
CA VAL A 128 -6.13 13.46 14.82
C VAL A 128 -6.06 14.55 15.90
N VAL A 129 -7.19 15.14 16.25
CA VAL A 129 -7.26 16.17 17.30
C VAL A 129 -6.84 15.57 18.65
N LEU A 130 -7.38 14.41 19.02
CA LEU A 130 -7.07 13.77 20.29
C LEU A 130 -5.58 13.40 20.40
N ALA A 131 -5.01 12.76 19.39
CA ALA A 131 -3.59 12.40 19.36
C ALA A 131 -2.68 13.64 19.36
N THR A 132 -3.10 14.74 18.72
CA THR A 132 -2.36 16.00 18.74
C THR A 132 -2.35 16.61 20.14
N VAL A 133 -3.50 16.69 20.80
CA VAL A 133 -3.61 17.20 22.17
C VAL A 133 -2.77 16.35 23.13
N ILE A 134 -2.86 15.02 23.04
CA ILE A 134 -2.07 14.09 23.85
C ILE A 134 -0.57 14.25 23.57
N GLY A 135 -0.18 14.42 22.30
CA GLY A 135 1.19 14.69 21.90
C GLY A 135 1.76 15.93 22.59
N PHE A 136 1.02 17.03 22.64
CA PHE A 136 1.45 18.24 23.35
C PHE A 136 1.46 18.06 24.87
N ILE A 137 0.42 17.43 25.46
CA ILE A 137 0.37 17.17 26.91
C ILE A 137 1.56 16.32 27.36
N THR A 138 1.91 15.28 26.61
CA THR A 138 3.00 14.36 26.95
C THR A 138 4.37 14.85 26.51
N ASN A 139 4.47 16.05 25.93
CA ASN A 139 5.68 16.57 25.29
C ASN A 139 6.31 15.54 24.33
N PHE A 140 5.46 14.96 23.48
CA PHE A 140 5.78 13.90 22.53
C PHE A 140 6.47 12.70 23.18
N GLY A 141 5.85 12.14 24.23
CA GLY A 141 6.36 10.98 24.95
C GLY A 141 7.61 11.26 25.79
N ARG A 142 7.89 12.53 26.08
CA ARG A 142 9.01 12.96 26.94
C ARG A 142 8.54 13.96 28.00
N PRO A 143 7.68 13.54 28.95
CA PRO A 143 7.22 14.39 30.05
C PRO A 143 8.39 15.07 30.76
N ARG A 144 8.20 16.33 31.17
CA ARG A 144 9.19 17.02 32.00
C ARG A 144 9.19 16.40 33.40
N PRO A 145 10.34 16.31 34.11
CA PRO A 145 10.43 15.65 35.41
C PRO A 145 9.41 16.12 36.48
N ASN A 146 8.99 17.38 36.42
CA ASN A 146 8.04 17.97 37.38
C ASN A 146 6.59 18.04 36.84
N ASP A 147 6.34 17.56 35.63
CA ASP A 147 5.01 17.57 35.03
C ASP A 147 4.28 16.26 35.33
N MET A 148 3.72 16.18 36.54
CA MET A 148 3.01 14.99 37.02
C MET A 148 1.78 14.66 36.18
N THR A 149 1.15 15.66 35.55
CA THR A 149 0.01 15.44 34.65
C THR A 149 0.48 14.71 33.39
N ALA A 150 1.54 15.18 32.75
CA ALA A 150 2.11 14.54 31.57
C ALA A 150 2.58 13.11 31.86
N VAL A 151 3.24 12.88 33.00
CA VAL A 151 3.68 11.54 33.43
C VAL A 151 2.49 10.60 33.64
N ARG A 152 1.43 11.06 34.32
CA ARG A 152 0.21 10.25 34.54
C ARG A 152 -0.50 9.91 33.23
N VAL A 153 -0.64 10.88 32.32
CA VAL A 153 -1.26 10.65 31.01
C VAL A 153 -0.44 9.68 30.18
N MET A 154 0.89 9.84 30.15
CA MET A 154 1.77 8.90 29.46
C MET A 154 1.63 7.49 30.05
N ASN A 155 1.74 7.32 31.36
CA ASN A 155 1.62 6.02 32.01
C ASN A 155 0.25 5.36 31.79
N ALA A 156 -0.84 6.14 31.82
CA ALA A 156 -2.20 5.62 31.61
C ALA A 156 -2.42 5.11 30.17
N LEU A 157 -1.72 5.69 29.19
CA LEU A 157 -1.89 5.36 27.78
C LEU A 157 -0.84 4.35 27.26
N SER A 158 0.27 4.16 27.97
CA SER A 158 1.32 3.19 27.66
C SER A 158 0.79 1.74 27.63
N CYS A 159 1.51 0.87 26.90
CA CYS A 159 1.14 -0.54 26.76
C CYS A 159 1.21 -1.33 28.08
N VAL A 160 1.91 -0.78 29.08
CA VAL A 160 2.05 -1.33 30.42
C VAL A 160 2.20 -0.17 31.43
N ASP A 161 1.74 -0.38 32.65
CA ASP A 161 2.06 0.49 33.78
C ASP A 161 3.56 0.42 34.11
N GLU A 162 4.20 1.58 34.27
CA GLU A 162 5.65 1.71 34.45
C GLU A 162 6.14 0.97 35.71
N MET A 163 5.45 1.12 36.83
CA MET A 163 5.85 0.48 38.09
C MET A 163 5.70 -1.05 38.01
N THR A 164 4.60 -1.50 37.38
CA THR A 164 4.33 -2.91 37.11
C THR A 164 5.41 -3.49 36.19
N TYR A 165 5.78 -2.79 35.13
CA TYR A 165 6.82 -3.20 34.21
C TYR A 165 8.20 -3.25 34.87
N GLN A 166 8.56 -2.24 35.67
CA GLN A 166 9.83 -2.23 36.41
C GLN A 166 9.95 -3.41 37.38
N THR A 167 8.84 -3.86 37.95
CA THR A 167 8.82 -4.98 38.91
C THR A 167 8.83 -6.33 38.21
N THR A 168 8.13 -6.47 37.08
CA THR A 168 7.88 -7.77 36.43
C THR A 168 8.76 -8.03 35.21
N GLY A 169 9.25 -6.99 34.54
CA GLY A 169 9.87 -7.07 33.22
C GLY A 169 8.92 -7.51 32.09
N ASP A 170 7.61 -7.62 32.34
CA ASP A 170 6.63 -8.15 31.41
C ASP A 170 5.73 -7.03 30.86
N LEU A 171 5.88 -6.74 29.56
CA LEU A 171 5.06 -5.73 28.84
C LEU A 171 3.56 -6.07 28.79
N THR A 172 3.18 -7.30 29.13
CA THR A 172 1.79 -7.76 29.15
C THR A 172 1.20 -7.81 30.56
N ALA A 173 1.98 -7.49 31.61
CA ALA A 173 1.55 -7.64 33.00
C ALA A 173 0.26 -6.88 33.31
N SER A 174 0.18 -5.59 32.93
CA SER A 174 -1.03 -4.77 33.07
C SER A 174 -2.24 -5.35 32.32
N ILE A 175 -2.03 -5.87 31.11
CA ILE A 175 -3.11 -6.48 30.31
C ILE A 175 -3.64 -7.74 31.01
N LYS A 176 -2.74 -8.56 31.57
CA LYS A 176 -3.10 -9.75 32.37
C LYS A 176 -3.87 -9.39 33.65
N GLN A 177 -3.70 -8.18 34.17
CA GLN A 177 -4.44 -7.64 35.31
C GLN A 177 -5.79 -7.02 34.93
N GLY A 178 -6.16 -7.03 33.64
CA GLY A 178 -7.46 -6.55 33.15
C GLY A 178 -7.41 -5.18 32.47
N GLU A 179 -6.24 -4.54 32.37
CA GLU A 179 -6.09 -3.24 31.68
C GLU A 179 -6.06 -3.39 30.15
N VAL A 180 -7.07 -4.04 29.57
CA VAL A 180 -7.14 -4.43 28.15
C VAL A 180 -7.13 -3.25 27.18
N TRP A 181 -7.49 -2.05 27.64
CA TRP A 181 -7.40 -0.82 26.83
C TRP A 181 -5.97 -0.48 26.41
N ARG A 182 -4.96 -0.96 27.15
CA ARG A 182 -3.53 -0.76 26.84
C ARG A 182 -3.06 -1.42 25.56
N ILE A 183 -3.91 -2.25 24.94
CA ILE A 183 -3.71 -2.75 23.59
C ILE A 183 -3.89 -1.62 22.56
N PHE A 184 -4.79 -0.67 22.82
CA PHE A 184 -5.21 0.37 21.87
C PHE A 184 -4.70 1.76 22.23
N THR A 185 -4.64 2.12 23.52
CA THR A 185 -4.23 3.46 23.97
C THR A 185 -2.83 3.90 23.52
N PRO A 186 -1.82 3.02 23.31
CA PRO A 186 -0.52 3.44 22.81
C PRO A 186 -0.57 4.12 21.44
N MET A 187 -1.64 3.88 20.66
CA MET A 187 -1.86 4.52 19.37
C MET A 187 -2.03 6.06 19.48
N LEU A 188 -2.41 6.57 20.65
CA LEU A 188 -2.59 8.01 20.90
C LEU A 188 -1.28 8.72 21.24
N LEU A 189 -0.29 7.98 21.74
CA LEU A 189 1.00 8.52 22.15
C LEU A 189 1.93 8.61 20.93
N HIS A 190 2.79 9.64 20.85
CA HIS A 190 3.76 9.79 19.77
C HIS A 190 5.10 10.34 20.29
N GLY A 191 6.21 9.70 19.94
CA GLY A 191 7.55 10.03 20.46
C GLY A 191 8.25 11.26 19.85
N SER A 192 7.65 11.91 18.86
CA SER A 192 8.13 13.19 18.29
C SER A 192 7.03 13.89 17.49
N MET A 193 7.21 15.20 17.25
CA MET A 193 6.30 15.97 16.39
C MET A 193 6.27 15.43 14.95
N MET A 194 7.42 15.05 14.40
CA MET A 194 7.50 14.48 13.05
C MET A 194 6.80 13.12 12.98
N HIS A 195 6.95 12.29 14.02
CA HIS A 195 6.27 11.00 14.11
C HIS A 195 4.74 11.16 14.14
N LEU A 196 4.24 12.12 14.94
CA LEU A 196 2.81 12.48 14.94
C LEU A 196 2.37 12.98 13.57
N ALA A 197 3.04 13.99 13.01
CA ALA A 197 2.65 14.61 11.74
C ALA A 197 2.57 13.58 10.60
N PHE A 198 3.55 12.68 10.50
CA PHE A 198 3.55 11.62 9.49
C PHE A 198 2.37 10.65 9.65
N ASN A 199 2.07 10.23 10.89
CA ASN A 199 0.92 9.36 11.16
C ASN A 199 -0.40 10.05 10.85
N MET A 200 -0.58 11.30 11.30
CA MET A 200 -1.82 12.04 11.10
C MET A 200 -2.05 12.33 9.63
N LEU A 201 -1.01 12.68 8.88
CA LEU A 201 -1.09 12.90 7.43
C LEU A 201 -1.59 11.62 6.72
N ASN A 202 -0.94 10.49 6.99
CA ASN A 202 -1.33 9.22 6.38
C ASN A 202 -2.70 8.73 6.84
N LEU A 203 -3.07 8.97 8.10
CA LEU A 203 -4.40 8.63 8.62
C LEU A 203 -5.50 9.47 7.96
N VAL A 204 -5.27 10.77 7.73
CA VAL A 204 -6.23 11.63 7.02
C VAL A 204 -6.40 11.17 5.58
N PHE A 205 -5.31 10.85 4.87
CA PHE A 205 -5.39 10.40 3.48
C PHE A 205 -6.00 9.01 3.35
N LEU A 206 -5.50 8.03 4.08
CA LEU A 206 -5.90 6.63 3.95
C LEU A 206 -7.15 6.32 4.79
N GLY A 207 -7.15 6.72 6.06
CA GLY A 207 -8.29 6.53 6.96
C GLY A 207 -9.53 7.28 6.48
N GLY A 208 -9.35 8.53 6.05
CA GLY A 208 -10.45 9.31 5.48
C GLY A 208 -11.04 8.70 4.20
N VAL A 209 -10.23 7.98 3.40
CA VAL A 209 -10.73 7.19 2.27
C VAL A 209 -11.61 6.03 2.75
N VAL A 210 -11.16 5.23 3.73
CA VAL A 210 -11.95 4.12 4.27
C VAL A 210 -13.23 4.62 4.93
N GLU A 211 -13.16 5.67 5.76
CA GLU A 211 -14.32 6.21 6.47
C GLU A 211 -15.40 6.74 5.52
N ARG A 212 -15.00 7.31 4.36
CA ARG A 212 -15.96 7.76 3.34
C ARG A 212 -16.58 6.62 2.54
N ILE A 213 -15.84 5.54 2.30
CA ILE A 213 -16.31 4.42 1.47
C ILE A 213 -17.14 3.44 2.28
N HIS A 214 -16.66 3.07 3.48
CA HIS A 214 -17.21 2.00 4.31
C HIS A 214 -17.88 2.52 5.59
N GLY A 215 -17.87 3.84 5.80
CA GLY A 215 -18.46 4.46 6.97
C GLY A 215 -17.53 4.44 8.20
N ARG A 216 -17.93 5.25 9.18
CA ARG A 216 -17.15 5.52 10.40
C ARG A 216 -16.91 4.29 11.29
N TRP A 217 -17.88 3.37 11.36
CA TRP A 217 -17.80 2.20 12.21
C TRP A 217 -16.84 1.15 11.67
N PHE A 218 -16.88 0.91 10.35
CA PHE A 218 -15.92 0.01 9.71
C PHE A 218 -14.51 0.58 9.78
N PHE A 219 -14.34 1.88 9.52
CA PHE A 219 -13.05 2.55 9.70
C PHE A 219 -12.52 2.38 11.12
N LEU A 220 -13.34 2.67 12.14
CA LEU A 220 -12.95 2.53 13.54
C LEU A 220 -12.55 1.08 13.87
N PHE A 221 -13.35 0.10 13.44
CA PHE A 221 -13.04 -1.32 13.59
C PHE A 221 -11.70 -1.67 12.94
N LEU A 222 -11.52 -1.33 11.67
CA LEU A 222 -10.32 -1.65 10.91
C LEU A 222 -9.08 -1.03 11.57
N PHE A 223 -9.15 0.25 11.94
CA PHE A 223 -8.06 0.98 12.55
C PHE A 223 -7.67 0.41 13.92
N LEU A 224 -8.65 0.14 14.79
CA LEU A 224 -8.41 -0.42 16.13
C LEU A 224 -7.91 -1.86 16.08
N VAL A 225 -8.47 -2.71 15.20
CA VAL A 225 -8.04 -4.11 15.09
C VAL A 225 -6.63 -4.20 14.53
N CYS A 226 -6.30 -3.44 13.47
CA CYS A 226 -4.95 -3.42 12.93
C CYS A 226 -3.94 -2.84 13.93
N GLY A 227 -4.29 -1.73 14.60
CA GLY A 227 -3.45 -1.13 15.61
C GLY A 227 -3.25 -2.02 16.84
N GLY A 228 -4.31 -2.65 17.33
CA GLY A 228 -4.27 -3.55 18.46
C GLY A 228 -3.48 -4.83 18.20
N ILE A 229 -3.68 -5.49 17.04
CA ILE A 229 -2.85 -6.63 16.65
C ILE A 229 -1.40 -6.20 16.42
N GLY A 230 -1.17 -4.99 15.89
CA GLY A 230 0.17 -4.40 15.82
C GLY A 230 0.81 -4.27 17.21
N THR A 231 0.12 -3.65 18.16
CA THR A 231 0.57 -3.55 19.56
C THR A 231 0.91 -4.92 20.14
N LEU A 232 0.00 -5.89 20.02
CA LEU A 232 0.22 -7.24 20.51
C LEU A 232 1.43 -7.91 19.86
N THR A 233 1.58 -7.75 18.54
CA THR A 233 2.73 -8.30 17.79
C THR A 233 4.04 -7.72 18.33
N GLN A 234 4.09 -6.42 18.61
CA GLN A 234 5.29 -5.75 19.10
C GLN A 234 5.66 -6.15 20.54
N ILE A 235 4.67 -6.22 21.45
CA ILE A 235 4.94 -6.49 22.88
C ILE A 235 5.15 -7.97 23.19
N LEU A 236 4.64 -8.88 22.35
CA LEU A 236 4.85 -10.33 22.48
C LEU A 236 6.10 -10.82 21.74
N MET A 237 6.66 -10.01 20.84
CA MET A 237 7.88 -10.34 20.12
C MET A 237 9.08 -10.34 21.09
N PRO A 238 10.02 -11.29 20.96
CA PRO A 238 11.25 -11.27 21.74
C PRO A 238 12.06 -9.99 21.50
N TYR A 239 12.69 -9.44 22.56
CA TYR A 239 13.58 -8.28 22.44
C TYR A 239 14.73 -8.50 21.45
N SER A 240 15.24 -9.73 21.34
CA SER A 240 16.29 -10.09 20.36
C SER A 240 15.84 -9.93 18.90
N TRP A 241 14.53 -9.87 18.65
CA TRP A 241 13.93 -9.65 17.34
C TRP A 241 13.41 -8.22 17.18
N GLY A 242 13.70 -7.33 18.14
CA GLY A 242 13.23 -5.94 18.15
C GLY A 242 11.87 -5.74 18.80
N GLY A 243 11.37 -6.72 19.58
CA GLY A 243 10.22 -6.54 20.46
C GLY A 243 10.49 -5.53 21.58
N GLY A 244 9.43 -4.95 22.15
CA GLY A 244 9.57 -3.92 23.17
C GLY A 244 8.33 -3.05 23.37
N PRO A 245 8.42 -1.97 24.16
CA PRO A 245 7.35 -0.99 24.30
C PRO A 245 6.93 -0.40 22.94
N VAL A 246 5.65 -0.05 22.82
CA VAL A 246 5.07 0.49 21.59
C VAL A 246 4.45 1.87 21.82
N ILE A 247 4.61 2.75 20.84
CA ILE A 247 4.04 4.10 20.84
C ILE A 247 3.72 4.50 19.39
N GLY A 248 2.54 5.03 19.13
CA GLY A 248 2.15 5.57 17.83
C GLY A 248 1.05 4.80 17.11
N ALA A 249 0.33 5.50 16.23
CA ALA A 249 -0.78 4.96 15.46
C ALA A 249 -0.36 4.14 14.22
N SER A 250 0.93 4.00 13.96
CA SER A 250 1.47 3.56 12.66
C SER A 250 1.10 2.13 12.28
N GLY A 251 0.95 1.23 13.25
CA GLY A 251 0.41 -0.12 12.99
C GLY A 251 -1.01 -0.08 12.42
N GLY A 252 -1.88 0.78 12.97
CA GLY A 252 -3.23 0.99 12.45
C GLY A 252 -3.22 1.64 11.06
N VAL A 253 -2.35 2.63 10.84
CA VAL A 253 -2.17 3.29 9.54
C VAL A 253 -1.70 2.31 8.46
N LEU A 254 -0.69 1.47 8.77
CA LEU A 254 -0.22 0.45 7.83
C LEU A 254 -1.24 -0.66 7.59
N GLY A 255 -2.09 -0.97 8.57
CA GLY A 255 -3.22 -1.86 8.36
C GLY A 255 -4.27 -1.28 7.40
N ILE A 256 -4.62 -0.01 7.56
CA ILE A 256 -5.52 0.68 6.61
C ILE A 256 -4.90 0.67 5.19
N PHE A 257 -3.61 0.97 5.09
CA PHE A 257 -2.87 0.86 3.83
C PHE A 257 -2.96 -0.55 3.24
N GLY A 258 -2.65 -1.59 4.03
CA GLY A 258 -2.73 -2.99 3.61
C GLY A 258 -4.13 -3.37 3.12
N PHE A 259 -5.17 -2.88 3.80
CA PHE A 259 -6.55 -3.10 3.38
C PHE A 259 -6.82 -2.48 2.00
N ILE A 260 -6.56 -1.18 1.82
CA ILE A 260 -6.84 -0.49 0.54
C ILE A 260 -5.93 -1.03 -0.59
N TRP A 261 -4.70 -1.45 -0.28
CA TRP A 261 -3.78 -1.99 -1.28
C TRP A 261 -4.23 -3.35 -1.83
N ILE A 262 -4.78 -4.21 -0.96
CA ILE A 262 -5.17 -5.57 -1.33
C ILE A 262 -6.61 -5.67 -1.80
N ARG A 263 -7.53 -4.87 -1.25
CA ARG A 263 -8.97 -4.98 -1.52
C ARG A 263 -9.35 -4.92 -3.01
N PRO A 264 -8.79 -4.06 -3.87
CA PRO A 264 -9.11 -4.01 -5.30
C PRO A 264 -8.80 -5.30 -6.05
N LYS A 265 -7.85 -6.12 -5.55
CA LYS A 265 -7.47 -7.40 -6.16
C LYS A 265 -8.56 -8.47 -5.99
N PHE A 266 -9.38 -8.35 -4.95
CA PHE A 266 -10.43 -9.33 -4.60
C PHE A 266 -11.85 -8.81 -4.84
N GLN A 267 -12.01 -7.50 -5.02
CA GLN A 267 -13.27 -6.85 -5.34
C GLN A 267 -13.16 -6.05 -6.65
N PRO A 268 -13.46 -6.67 -7.81
CA PRO A 268 -13.55 -5.94 -9.07
C PRO A 268 -14.54 -4.76 -8.95
N GLY A 269 -14.11 -3.58 -9.40
CA GLY A 269 -14.90 -2.35 -9.29
C GLY A 269 -14.79 -1.63 -7.93
N TYR A 270 -13.88 -2.06 -7.05
CA TYR A 270 -13.59 -1.31 -5.83
C TYR A 270 -13.15 0.13 -6.16
N PRO A 271 -13.72 1.15 -5.50
CA PRO A 271 -13.66 2.54 -5.97
C PRO A 271 -12.31 3.24 -5.86
N VAL A 272 -11.36 2.68 -5.11
CA VAL A 272 -10.04 3.30 -4.88
C VAL A 272 -8.93 2.29 -5.08
N GLU A 273 -7.89 2.70 -5.79
CA GLU A 273 -6.67 1.93 -5.94
C GLU A 273 -5.48 2.83 -5.59
N ILE A 274 -4.52 2.30 -4.82
CA ILE A 274 -3.32 3.06 -4.48
C ILE A 274 -2.40 3.04 -5.70
N PRO A 275 -1.97 4.19 -6.22
CA PRO A 275 -1.05 4.22 -7.35
C PRO A 275 0.30 3.59 -6.95
N PRO A 276 1.07 3.04 -7.90
CA PRO A 276 2.35 2.37 -7.60
C PRO A 276 3.32 3.22 -6.78
N ILE A 277 3.35 4.54 -7.02
CA ILE A 277 4.18 5.47 -6.25
C ILE A 277 3.77 5.55 -4.77
N GLY A 278 2.47 5.45 -4.46
CA GLY A 278 1.96 5.43 -3.09
C GLY A 278 2.31 4.13 -2.37
N VAL A 279 2.25 3.00 -3.09
CA VAL A 279 2.70 1.70 -2.58
C VAL A 279 4.21 1.74 -2.30
N MET A 280 5.00 2.28 -3.23
CA MET A 280 6.44 2.44 -3.08
C MET A 280 6.78 3.35 -1.90
N TYR A 281 6.04 4.45 -1.71
CA TYR A 281 6.22 5.32 -0.55
C TYR A 281 5.97 4.57 0.77
N MET A 282 4.84 3.87 0.90
CA MET A 282 4.47 3.18 2.14
C MET A 282 5.42 2.00 2.45
N LEU A 283 5.71 1.16 1.45
CA LEU A 283 6.60 0.01 1.64
C LEU A 283 8.07 0.42 1.71
N GLY A 284 8.49 1.43 0.96
CA GLY A 284 9.84 1.98 1.04
C GLY A 284 10.10 2.62 2.39
N PHE A 285 9.13 3.36 2.94
CA PHE A 285 9.22 3.89 4.30
C PHE A 285 9.23 2.76 5.35
N LEU A 286 8.44 1.70 5.16
CA LEU A 286 8.49 0.52 6.01
C LEU A 286 9.89 -0.10 5.99
N VAL A 287 10.49 -0.32 4.83
CA VAL A 287 11.87 -0.83 4.71
C VAL A 287 12.86 0.10 5.40
N LEU A 288 12.73 1.43 5.22
CA LEU A 288 13.58 2.41 5.90
C LEU A 288 13.51 2.29 7.44
N CYS A 289 12.34 1.98 8.00
CA CYS A 289 12.15 1.77 9.44
C CYS A 289 12.92 0.55 9.99
N PHE A 290 13.28 -0.43 9.14
CA PHE A 290 14.14 -1.56 9.54
C PHE A 290 15.63 -1.23 9.48
N THR A 291 16.01 -0.07 8.98
CA THR A 291 17.42 0.33 8.86
C THR A 291 17.92 1.04 10.12
N PRO A 292 19.24 1.00 10.38
CA PRO A 292 19.84 1.76 11.49
C PRO A 292 19.65 3.28 11.40
N MET A 293 19.21 3.82 10.25
CA MET A 293 18.92 5.25 10.08
C MET A 293 17.72 5.71 10.91
N MET A 294 16.82 4.78 11.26
CA MET A 294 15.61 5.03 12.03
C MET A 294 15.60 4.09 13.26
N PRO A 295 16.41 4.36 14.29
CA PRO A 295 16.47 3.51 15.48
C PRO A 295 15.18 3.66 16.32
N ASN A 296 14.93 2.65 17.17
CA ASN A 296 13.81 2.64 18.13
C ASN A 296 12.41 2.70 17.48
N ILE A 297 12.23 1.99 16.36
CA ILE A 297 10.93 1.84 15.69
C ILE A 297 10.29 0.51 16.06
N ALA A 298 9.01 0.54 16.40
CA ALA A 298 8.18 -0.64 16.68
C ALA A 298 7.81 -1.39 15.38
N ASN A 299 8.81 -2.00 14.73
CA ASN A 299 8.65 -2.68 13.44
C ASN A 299 7.72 -3.90 13.52
N GLY A 300 7.63 -4.57 14.66
CA GLY A 300 6.64 -5.62 14.89
C GLY A 300 5.21 -5.10 14.77
N ALA A 301 4.95 -3.88 15.28
CA ALA A 301 3.64 -3.24 15.16
C ALA A 301 3.30 -2.89 13.71
N HIS A 302 4.28 -2.43 12.94
CA HIS A 302 4.11 -2.15 11.51
C HIS A 302 3.71 -3.39 10.72
N ILE A 303 4.45 -4.49 10.89
CA ILE A 303 4.20 -5.75 10.19
C ILE A 303 2.87 -6.36 10.63
N GLY A 304 2.62 -6.44 11.95
CA GLY A 304 1.38 -6.99 12.48
C GLY A 304 0.16 -6.22 11.98
N GLY A 305 0.21 -4.89 11.97
CA GLY A 305 -0.85 -4.05 11.44
C GLY A 305 -1.07 -4.24 9.94
N LEU A 306 0.00 -4.19 9.13
CA LEU A 306 -0.06 -4.39 7.68
C LEU A 306 -0.71 -5.73 7.32
N LEU A 307 -0.22 -6.84 7.88
CA LEU A 307 -0.72 -8.18 7.58
C LEU A 307 -2.17 -8.34 8.00
N THR A 308 -2.57 -7.77 9.15
CA THR A 308 -3.96 -7.78 9.60
C THR A 308 -4.88 -7.08 8.61
N GLY A 309 -4.50 -5.89 8.14
CA GLY A 309 -5.29 -5.14 7.15
C GLY A 309 -5.41 -5.87 5.81
N MET A 310 -4.32 -6.48 5.34
CA MET A 310 -4.32 -7.33 4.14
C MET A 310 -5.25 -8.52 4.31
N LEU A 311 -5.22 -9.19 5.46
CA LEU A 311 -6.10 -10.32 5.76
C LEU A 311 -7.57 -9.90 5.75
N ILE A 312 -7.91 -8.79 6.42
CA ILE A 312 -9.28 -8.25 6.42
C ILE A 312 -9.74 -7.89 5.00
N ALA A 313 -8.86 -7.37 4.14
CA ALA A 313 -9.21 -7.09 2.75
C ALA A 313 -9.60 -8.33 1.95
N VAL A 314 -8.98 -9.47 2.23
CA VAL A 314 -9.28 -10.76 1.59
C VAL A 314 -10.58 -11.36 2.15
N THR A 315 -10.80 -11.29 3.47
CA THR A 315 -11.91 -12.00 4.13
C THR A 315 -13.20 -11.19 4.22
N ALA A 316 -13.14 -9.85 4.16
CA ALA A 316 -14.32 -9.01 4.27
C ALA A 316 -15.34 -9.29 3.14
N PRO A 317 -16.65 -9.32 3.43
CA PRO A 317 -17.68 -9.55 2.42
C PRO A 317 -17.66 -8.45 1.35
N LYS A 318 -18.10 -8.75 0.12
CA LYS A 318 -18.12 -7.75 -0.98
C LYS A 318 -19.11 -6.59 -0.72
N THR A 319 -20.10 -6.84 0.13
CA THR A 319 -21.05 -5.85 0.66
C THR A 319 -20.61 -5.47 2.08
N LEU A 320 -19.82 -4.41 2.18
CA LEU A 320 -19.48 -3.75 3.44
C LEU A 320 -20.46 -2.62 3.70
#